data_AF-A0A2S9F329-F1
#
_entry.id   AF-A0A2S9F329-F1
#
_cell.length_a   1.000
_cell.length_b   1.000
_cell.length_c   1.000
_cell.angle_alpha   90.00
_cell.angle_beta   90.00
_cell.angle_gamma   90.00
#
_symmetry.space_group_name_H-M   'P 1'
#
loop_
_entity.id
_entity.type
_entity.pdbx_description
1 polymer ?
#
loop_
_entity_poly.entity_id
_entity_poly.type
_entity_poly.pdbx_seq_one_letter_code
_entity_poly.pdbx_strand_id
1 'polypeptide(L)'
;MGRAVNEENGSIGRAVNAPTKDVRVARWAATIAGLLGFVLAVATPLLPVTQTTATLNWPQHGEFTNVTAPLISQAPVSLTASVPCDVIDQMPADGGLVLGTAPADGRDAALNAMLVNVSSSRVDVIVRNVVVASVNRDRVSGPGCERIDISSTLDGTFAEFVGLTKADGSPQRTG
;
A
#
# COMPACT_ATOMS: atom_id res chain seq x y z
N MET A 1 -17.75 10.68 100.47
CA MET A 1 -17.82 12.00 99.80
C MET A 1 -16.87 11.95 98.62
N GLY A 2 -17.24 11.84 97.34
CA GLY A 2 -18.49 12.22 96.70
C GLY A 2 -18.20 13.32 95.66
N ARG A 3 -18.05 12.90 94.39
CA ARG A 3 -18.12 13.62 93.08
C ARG A 3 -16.86 13.41 92.23
N ALA A 4 -16.91 13.25 90.92
CA ALA A 4 -17.85 12.76 89.91
C ALA A 4 -17.13 13.01 88.57
N VAL A 5 -16.92 11.94 87.81
CA VAL A 5 -16.91 11.80 86.33
C VAL A 5 -16.71 13.06 85.47
N ASN A 6 -15.76 13.00 84.53
CA ASN A 6 -16.08 13.04 83.09
C ASN A 6 -14.85 12.79 82.19
N GLU A 7 -14.98 11.74 81.37
CA GLU A 7 -14.36 11.58 80.05
C GLU A 7 -14.44 12.86 79.21
N GLU A 8 -13.40 13.15 78.41
CA GLU A 8 -13.58 13.36 76.97
C GLU A 8 -12.31 13.00 76.18
N ASN A 9 -12.51 11.94 75.40
CA ASN A 9 -11.92 11.58 74.12
C ASN A 9 -11.27 12.74 73.33
N GLY A 10 -10.07 12.49 72.81
CA GLY A 10 -9.36 13.39 71.90
C GLY A 10 -8.55 12.62 70.85
N SER A 11 -9.22 11.78 70.07
CA SER A 11 -8.65 11.18 68.87
C SER A 11 -8.50 12.22 67.75
N ILE A 12 -7.41 12.07 67.00
CA ILE A 12 -7.31 12.32 65.56
C ILE A 12 -7.14 13.78 65.09
N GLY A 13 -6.11 13.93 64.26
CA GLY A 13 -5.97 15.06 63.35
C GLY A 13 -4.72 15.87 63.61
N ARG A 14 -3.55 15.35 63.23
CA ARG A 14 -2.43 16.23 62.85
C ARG A 14 -2.94 17.03 61.64
N ALA A 15 -3.55 18.18 61.91
CA ALA A 15 -3.88 19.15 60.91
C ALA A 15 -2.54 19.57 60.29
N VAL A 16 -2.22 19.00 59.13
CA VAL A 16 -1.19 19.54 58.27
C VAL A 16 -1.69 20.91 57.84
N ASN A 17 -1.32 21.94 58.59
CA ASN A 17 -1.41 23.33 58.15
C ASN A 17 -0.46 23.48 56.96
N ALA A 18 -0.89 23.02 55.78
CA ALA A 18 -0.26 23.43 54.55
C ALA A 18 -0.57 24.93 54.40
N PRO A 19 0.45 25.81 54.37
CA PRO A 19 0.21 27.23 54.16
C PRO A 19 -0.61 27.41 52.89
N THR A 20 -1.59 28.32 52.91
CA THR A 20 -2.49 28.65 51.79
C THR A 20 -1.79 28.93 50.44
N LYS A 21 -0.48 29.17 50.45
CA LYS A 21 0.41 29.19 49.28
C LYS A 21 0.49 27.85 48.54
N ASP A 22 0.56 26.72 49.25
CA ASP A 22 0.72 25.39 48.66
C ASP A 22 -0.49 24.97 47.81
N VAL A 23 -1.70 25.28 48.28
CA VAL A 23 -2.94 25.02 47.52
C VAL A 23 -3.00 25.85 46.24
N ARG A 24 -2.54 27.10 46.29
CA ARG A 24 -2.49 27.98 45.11
C ARG A 24 -1.47 27.49 44.08
N VAL A 25 -0.31 27.04 44.55
CA VAL A 25 0.73 26.43 43.69
C VAL A 25 0.21 25.13 43.06
N ALA A 26 -0.40 24.24 43.85
CA ALA A 26 -0.96 22.99 43.35
C ALA A 26 -2.05 23.21 42.29
N ARG A 27 -2.93 24.21 42.48
CA ARG A 27 -3.98 24.54 41.50
C ARG A 27 -3.38 25.01 40.16
N TRP A 28 -2.41 25.92 40.21
CA TRP A 28 -1.75 26.41 39.00
C TRP A 28 -0.95 25.30 38.30
N ALA A 29 -0.23 24.48 39.06
CA ALA A 29 0.50 23.34 38.52
C ALA A 29 -0.43 22.35 37.81
N ALA A 30 -1.56 21.99 38.44
CA ALA A 30 -2.55 21.08 37.85
C ALA A 30 -3.17 21.64 36.57
N THR A 31 -3.54 22.92 36.55
CA THR A 31 -4.11 23.57 35.35
C THR A 31 -3.09 23.64 34.21
N ILE A 32 -1.85 24.06 34.49
CA ILE A 32 -0.80 24.17 33.47
C ILE A 32 -0.43 22.79 32.94
N ALA A 33 -0.20 21.81 33.82
CA ALA A 33 0.16 20.45 33.42
C ALA A 33 -0.98 19.77 32.65
N GLY A 34 -2.23 19.96 33.06
CA GLY A 34 -3.39 19.43 32.34
C GLY A 34 -3.55 20.04 30.95
N LEU A 35 -3.41 21.36 30.83
CA LEU A 35 -3.50 22.05 29.54
C LEU A 35 -2.33 21.69 28.61
N LEU A 36 -1.11 21.61 29.13
CA LEU A 36 0.06 21.14 28.37
C LEU A 36 -0.12 19.68 27.92
N GLY A 37 -0.58 18.81 28.82
CA GLY A 37 -0.85 17.40 28.50
C GLY A 37 -1.92 17.26 27.41
N PHE A 38 -2.99 18.03 27.50
CA PHE A 38 -4.04 18.07 26.48
C PHE A 38 -3.48 18.53 25.13
N VAL A 39 -2.74 19.65 25.10
CA VAL A 39 -2.16 20.20 23.86
C VAL A 39 -1.16 19.21 23.23
N LEU A 40 -0.29 18.61 24.04
CA LEU A 40 0.69 17.63 23.55
C LEU A 40 0.01 16.36 23.02
N ALA A 41 -1.03 15.87 23.68
CA ALA A 41 -1.79 14.71 23.23
C ALA A 41 -2.47 14.97 21.87
N VAL A 42 -3.06 16.15 21.69
CA VAL A 42 -3.67 16.57 20.41
C VAL A 42 -2.62 16.79 19.31
N ALA A 43 -1.43 17.29 19.67
CA ALA A 43 -0.34 17.51 18.71
C ALA A 43 0.35 16.21 18.27
N THR A 44 0.36 15.18 19.12
CA THR A 44 1.07 13.91 18.87
C THR A 44 0.74 13.25 17.51
N PRO A 45 -0.52 13.08 17.07
CA PRO A 45 -0.83 12.46 15.78
C PRO A 45 -0.46 13.31 14.55
N LEU A 46 -0.13 14.59 14.75
CA LEU A 46 0.27 15.52 13.68
C LEU A 46 1.78 15.61 13.51
N LEU A 47 2.55 15.05 14.44
CA LEU A 47 4.00 15.06 14.36
C LEU A 47 4.48 14.14 13.21
N PRO A 48 5.55 14.52 12.49
CA PRO A 48 6.08 13.71 11.40
C PRO A 48 6.49 12.32 11.88
N VAL A 49 6.16 11.31 11.07
CA VAL A 49 6.58 9.93 11.27
C VAL A 49 7.49 9.51 10.13
N THR A 50 8.46 8.64 10.43
CA THR A 50 9.31 8.02 9.42
C THR A 50 8.63 6.77 8.88
N GLN A 51 8.26 6.77 7.60
CA GLN A 51 7.72 5.59 6.93
C GLN A 51 8.83 4.84 6.21
N THR A 52 8.85 3.51 6.33
CA THR A 52 9.71 2.64 5.52
C THR A 52 8.94 2.19 4.30
N THR A 53 9.42 2.52 3.10
CA THR A 53 8.84 2.06 1.84
C THR A 53 9.68 0.93 1.25
N ALA A 54 9.00 -0.09 0.72
CA ALA A 54 9.64 -1.21 0.04
C ALA A 54 9.33 -1.13 -1.46
N THR A 55 10.35 -1.26 -2.30
CA THR A 55 10.21 -1.34 -3.76
C THR A 55 10.83 -2.63 -4.28
N LEU A 56 10.16 -3.26 -5.24
CA LEU A 56 10.66 -4.44 -5.93
C LEU A 56 10.94 -4.07 -7.37
N ASN A 57 12.21 -4.18 -7.78
CA ASN A 57 12.61 -4.04 -9.17
C ASN A 57 12.95 -5.42 -9.73
N TRP A 58 12.51 -5.69 -10.94
CA TRP A 58 12.80 -6.89 -11.71
C TRP A 58 13.00 -6.48 -13.17
N PRO A 59 13.94 -7.09 -13.93
CA PRO A 59 14.82 -8.20 -13.57
C PRO A 59 15.88 -7.86 -12.51
N GLN A 60 16.37 -8.87 -11.79
CA GLN A 60 17.42 -8.73 -10.77
C GLN A 60 18.71 -9.38 -11.25
N HIS A 61 19.85 -8.74 -10.98
CA HIS A 61 21.18 -9.26 -11.34
C HIS A 61 21.38 -9.56 -12.84
N GLY A 62 20.58 -8.96 -13.72
CA GLY A 62 20.62 -9.22 -15.17
C GLY A 62 19.97 -10.54 -15.58
N GLU A 63 19.26 -11.21 -14.67
CA GLU A 63 18.60 -12.49 -14.93
C GLU A 63 17.08 -12.34 -14.95
N PHE A 64 16.43 -13.08 -15.85
CA PHE A 64 14.98 -13.16 -15.99
C PHE A 64 14.34 -14.24 -15.10
N THR A 65 14.99 -14.59 -13.99
CA THR A 65 14.48 -15.60 -13.05
C THR A 65 13.27 -15.08 -12.30
N ASN A 66 12.33 -15.98 -11.99
CA ASN A 66 11.17 -15.67 -11.17
C ASN A 66 11.60 -15.25 -9.74
N VAL A 67 10.98 -14.20 -9.22
CA VAL A 67 11.19 -13.73 -7.84
C VAL A 67 9.93 -13.96 -7.01
N THR A 68 10.12 -14.24 -5.72
CA THR A 68 9.01 -14.43 -4.77
C THR A 68 9.01 -13.30 -3.76
N ALA A 69 7.98 -12.45 -3.81
CA ALA A 69 7.80 -11.32 -2.91
C ALA A 69 6.34 -11.26 -2.43
N PRO A 70 5.94 -12.10 -1.45
CA PRO A 70 4.55 -12.16 -0.99
C PRO A 70 4.21 -10.91 -0.16
N LEU A 71 3.22 -10.14 -0.63
CA LEU A 71 2.73 -8.96 0.08
C LEU A 71 1.64 -9.36 1.08
N ILE A 72 1.77 -8.93 2.34
CA ILE A 72 0.72 -9.08 3.36
C ILE A 72 -0.54 -8.28 2.96
N SER A 73 -0.36 -7.15 2.29
CA SER A 73 -1.46 -6.32 1.75
C SER A 73 -2.10 -6.89 0.48
N GLN A 74 -1.64 -8.04 -0.02
CA GLN A 74 -2.05 -8.73 -1.26
C GLN A 74 -1.78 -7.97 -2.56
N ALA A 75 -1.84 -6.63 -2.57
CA ALA A 75 -1.55 -5.78 -3.72
C ALA A 75 -0.58 -4.64 -3.35
N PRO A 76 0.27 -4.20 -4.29
CA PRO A 76 1.11 -3.02 -4.11
C PRO A 76 0.31 -1.72 -4.26
N VAL A 77 0.87 -0.61 -3.77
CA VAL A 77 0.28 0.73 -3.95
C VAL A 77 0.34 1.17 -5.42
N SER A 78 1.43 0.81 -6.10
CA SER A 78 1.60 1.02 -7.53
C SER A 78 2.37 -0.16 -8.14
N LEU A 79 2.02 -0.49 -9.38
CA LEU A 79 2.75 -1.44 -10.20
C LEU A 79 2.96 -0.84 -11.58
N THR A 80 4.17 -1.00 -12.10
CA THR A 80 4.53 -0.64 -13.46
C THR A 80 5.31 -1.79 -14.09
N ALA A 81 4.95 -2.17 -15.30
CA ALA A 81 5.65 -3.19 -16.05
C ALA A 81 5.80 -2.72 -17.50
N SER A 82 6.95 -3.03 -18.10
CA SER A 82 7.20 -2.80 -19.51
C SER A 82 7.68 -4.10 -20.14
N VAL A 83 6.98 -4.54 -21.18
CA VAL A 83 7.28 -5.77 -21.91
C VAL A 83 7.62 -5.39 -23.36
N PRO A 84 8.89 -5.42 -23.75
CA PRO A 84 9.30 -5.21 -25.14
C PRO A 84 8.60 -6.17 -26.12
N CYS A 85 8.15 -5.69 -27.28
CA CYS A 85 7.36 -6.54 -28.21
C CYS A 85 8.22 -7.63 -28.87
N ASP A 86 9.54 -7.46 -28.94
CA ASP A 86 10.50 -8.48 -29.41
C ASP A 86 10.49 -9.76 -28.55
N VAL A 87 10.10 -9.65 -27.27
CA VAL A 87 9.89 -10.83 -26.42
C VAL A 87 8.71 -11.66 -26.93
N ILE A 88 7.66 -11.02 -27.42
CA ILE A 88 6.45 -11.67 -27.96
C ILE A 88 6.77 -12.39 -29.27
N ASP A 89 7.65 -11.81 -30.09
CA ASP A 89 8.11 -12.37 -31.36
C ASP A 89 8.89 -13.67 -31.18
N GLN A 90 9.64 -13.76 -30.09
CA GLN A 90 10.46 -14.92 -29.76
C GLN A 90 9.66 -16.04 -29.09
N MET A 91 8.38 -15.83 -28.79
CA MET A 91 7.55 -16.86 -28.14
C MET A 91 7.15 -17.98 -29.09
N PRO A 92 6.95 -19.20 -28.57
CA PRO A 92 6.38 -20.31 -29.35
C PRO A 92 5.02 -19.97 -29.98
N ALA A 93 4.67 -20.68 -31.05
CA ALA A 93 3.40 -20.47 -31.78
C ALA A 93 2.17 -20.65 -30.88
N ASP A 94 2.21 -21.61 -29.95
CA ASP A 94 1.12 -21.84 -28.99
C ASP A 94 1.01 -20.74 -27.93
N GLY A 95 2.03 -19.89 -27.79
CA GLY A 95 2.08 -18.80 -26.83
C GLY A 95 2.48 -19.25 -25.42
N GLY A 96 2.07 -18.49 -24.42
CA GLY A 96 2.40 -18.72 -23.00
C GLY A 96 2.18 -17.48 -22.13
N LEU A 97 2.61 -17.58 -20.88
CA LEU A 97 2.64 -16.46 -19.93
C LEU A 97 3.96 -15.70 -20.06
N VAL A 98 3.92 -14.42 -20.42
CA VAL A 98 5.12 -13.58 -20.54
C VAL A 98 5.50 -12.96 -19.19
N LEU A 99 4.49 -12.46 -18.49
CA LEU A 99 4.64 -11.80 -17.20
C LEU A 99 3.43 -12.12 -16.34
N GLY A 100 3.65 -12.54 -15.10
CA GLY A 100 2.60 -12.78 -14.14
C GLY A 100 3.02 -12.33 -12.75
N THR A 101 2.06 -11.76 -12.00
CA THR A 101 2.22 -11.46 -10.56
C THR A 101 1.88 -12.64 -9.66
N ALA A 102 1.44 -13.75 -10.26
CA ALA A 102 1.29 -15.05 -9.63
C ALA A 102 1.79 -16.14 -10.60
N PRO A 103 2.15 -17.33 -10.09
CA PRO A 103 2.47 -18.48 -10.93
C PRO A 103 1.31 -18.85 -11.86
N ALA A 104 1.63 -19.30 -13.08
CA ALA A 104 0.63 -19.75 -14.06
C ALA A 104 -0.27 -20.87 -13.52
N ASP A 105 0.34 -21.84 -12.83
CA ASP A 105 -0.35 -22.99 -12.22
C ASP A 105 -0.90 -22.66 -10.81
N GLY A 106 -0.86 -21.39 -10.42
CA GLY A 106 -1.42 -20.92 -9.16
C GLY A 106 -2.93 -21.12 -9.11
N ARG A 107 -3.44 -21.58 -7.97
CA ARG A 107 -4.89 -21.67 -7.75
C ARG A 107 -5.51 -20.30 -7.94
N ASP A 108 -6.53 -20.22 -8.79
CA ASP A 108 -7.28 -18.98 -9.07
C ASP A 108 -6.38 -17.80 -9.49
N ALA A 109 -5.25 -18.08 -10.18
CA ALA A 109 -4.31 -17.04 -10.60
C ALA A 109 -4.99 -15.97 -11.47
N ALA A 110 -5.85 -16.38 -12.40
CA ALA A 110 -6.62 -15.45 -13.22
C ALA A 110 -7.50 -14.51 -12.37
N LEU A 111 -8.04 -14.97 -11.23
CA LEU A 111 -8.94 -14.19 -10.38
C LEU A 111 -8.21 -13.21 -9.46
N ASN A 112 -6.93 -13.45 -9.16
CA ASN A 112 -6.21 -12.71 -8.11
C ASN A 112 -4.97 -11.97 -8.62
N ALA A 113 -4.51 -12.26 -9.84
CA ALA A 113 -3.27 -11.72 -10.38
C ALA A 113 -3.49 -10.80 -11.59
N MET A 114 -2.44 -10.05 -11.91
CA MET A 114 -2.19 -9.53 -13.24
C MET A 114 -1.36 -10.53 -14.05
N LEU A 115 -1.81 -10.82 -15.27
CA LEU A 115 -1.20 -11.76 -16.21
C LEU A 115 -1.13 -11.12 -17.61
N VAL A 116 0.03 -11.24 -18.26
CA VAL A 116 0.24 -10.91 -19.68
C VAL A 116 0.36 -12.23 -20.43
N ASN A 117 -0.73 -12.64 -21.06
CA ASN A 117 -0.81 -13.90 -21.78
C ASN A 117 -0.71 -13.67 -23.28
N VAL A 118 0.04 -14.55 -23.93
CA VAL A 118 0.14 -14.61 -25.38
C VAL A 118 -0.46 -15.94 -25.81
N SER A 119 -1.37 -15.90 -26.75
CA SER A 119 -1.96 -17.07 -27.40
C SER A 119 -1.46 -17.18 -28.84
N SER A 120 -1.99 -18.12 -29.62
CA SER A 120 -1.70 -18.20 -31.06
C SER A 120 -2.18 -16.99 -31.86
N SER A 121 -3.16 -16.22 -31.36
CA SER A 121 -3.79 -15.13 -32.13
C SER A 121 -3.85 -13.79 -31.41
N ARG A 122 -3.71 -13.74 -30.08
CA ARG A 122 -3.85 -12.51 -29.29
C ARG A 122 -2.85 -12.40 -28.16
N VAL A 123 -2.56 -11.17 -27.78
CA VAL A 123 -1.88 -10.77 -26.55
C VAL A 123 -2.90 -10.08 -25.65
N ASP A 124 -3.10 -10.66 -24.48
CA ASP A 124 -4.12 -10.24 -23.52
C ASP A 124 -3.46 -9.81 -22.20
N VAL A 125 -3.79 -8.60 -21.74
CA VAL A 125 -3.44 -8.11 -20.39
C VAL A 125 -4.66 -8.29 -19.50
N ILE A 126 -4.56 -9.19 -18.53
CA ILE A 126 -5.65 -9.60 -17.66
C ILE A 126 -5.32 -9.18 -16.23
N VAL A 127 -6.29 -8.60 -15.53
CA VAL A 127 -6.20 -8.28 -14.10
C VAL A 127 -7.45 -8.77 -13.42
N ARG A 128 -7.32 -9.70 -12.46
CA ARG A 128 -8.44 -10.25 -11.69
C ARG A 128 -9.63 -10.68 -12.57
N ASN A 129 -9.33 -11.44 -13.61
CA ASN A 129 -10.26 -12.00 -14.58
C ASN A 129 -10.98 -10.96 -15.46
N VAL A 130 -10.44 -9.75 -15.53
CA VAL A 130 -10.87 -8.69 -16.44
C VAL A 130 -9.79 -8.46 -17.49
N VAL A 131 -10.17 -8.51 -18.76
CA VAL A 131 -9.28 -8.17 -19.87
C VAL A 131 -9.18 -6.65 -19.95
N VAL A 132 -8.04 -6.10 -19.51
CA VAL A 132 -7.75 -4.67 -19.57
C VAL A 132 -7.40 -4.27 -20.99
N ALA A 133 -6.66 -5.12 -21.70
CA ALA A 133 -6.28 -4.90 -23.10
C ALA A 133 -6.20 -6.23 -23.86
N SER A 134 -6.55 -6.18 -25.14
CA SER A 134 -6.43 -7.32 -26.06
C SER A 134 -6.06 -6.82 -27.45
N VAL A 135 -4.98 -7.36 -28.01
CA VAL A 135 -4.48 -7.00 -29.35
C VAL A 135 -4.11 -8.27 -30.11
N ASN A 136 -4.36 -8.31 -31.42
CA ASN A 136 -3.95 -9.43 -32.25
C ASN A 136 -2.43 -9.61 -32.22
N ARG A 137 -1.96 -10.86 -32.05
CA ARG A 137 -0.55 -11.20 -31.94
C ARG A 137 0.24 -10.71 -33.15
N ASP A 138 -0.28 -10.89 -34.36
CA ASP A 138 0.36 -10.43 -35.60
C ASP A 138 0.60 -8.91 -35.66
N ARG A 139 -0.23 -8.11 -34.95
CA ARG A 139 -0.02 -6.67 -34.84
C ARG A 139 1.06 -6.32 -33.83
N VAL A 140 1.09 -7.07 -32.72
CA VAL A 140 2.10 -6.91 -31.66
C VAL A 140 3.48 -7.37 -32.16
N SER A 141 3.52 -8.41 -33.00
CA SER A 141 4.75 -8.87 -33.63
C SER A 141 5.12 -8.13 -34.92
N GLY A 142 4.34 -7.11 -35.26
CA GLY A 142 4.60 -6.25 -36.40
C GLY A 142 5.63 -5.17 -36.05
N PRO A 143 6.25 -4.53 -37.07
CA PRO A 143 7.28 -3.52 -36.88
C PRO A 143 6.80 -2.23 -36.19
N GLY A 144 5.50 -2.08 -35.98
CA GLY A 144 4.91 -0.91 -35.32
C GLY A 144 4.81 -1.03 -33.80
N CYS A 145 5.04 -2.20 -33.20
CA CYS A 145 4.99 -2.38 -31.75
C CYS A 145 6.38 -2.20 -31.15
N GLU A 146 6.50 -1.28 -30.19
CA GLU A 146 7.77 -1.07 -29.48
C GLU A 146 7.78 -1.86 -28.16
N ARG A 147 6.77 -1.63 -27.32
CA ARG A 147 6.62 -2.30 -26.02
C ARG A 147 5.18 -2.19 -25.51
N ILE A 148 4.85 -3.02 -24.53
CA ILE A 148 3.60 -2.99 -23.78
C ILE A 148 3.90 -2.35 -22.42
N ASP A 149 3.42 -1.12 -22.21
CA ASP A 149 3.53 -0.41 -20.94
C ASP A 149 2.25 -0.62 -20.13
N ILE A 150 2.39 -1.14 -18.91
CA ILE A 150 1.29 -1.43 -17.99
C ILE A 150 1.50 -0.61 -16.73
N SER A 151 0.47 0.11 -16.30
CA SER A 151 0.46 0.86 -15.05
C SER A 151 -0.78 0.54 -14.24
N SER A 152 -0.62 0.27 -12.96
CA SER A 152 -1.70 0.06 -12.01
C SER A 152 -1.45 0.93 -10.80
N THR A 153 -2.34 1.90 -10.57
CA THR A 153 -2.28 2.84 -9.45
C THR A 153 -3.66 2.94 -8.80
N LEU A 154 -3.79 3.85 -7.82
CA LEU A 154 -5.08 4.21 -7.24
C LEU A 154 -6.07 4.80 -8.27
N ASP A 155 -5.59 5.34 -9.39
CA ASP A 155 -6.44 5.97 -10.43
C ASP A 155 -7.04 4.94 -11.40
N GLY A 156 -6.47 3.74 -11.46
CA GLY A 156 -6.90 2.69 -12.38
C GLY A 156 -5.75 1.82 -12.86
N THR A 157 -6.09 0.85 -13.73
CA THR A 157 -5.10 0.04 -14.42
C THR A 157 -5.21 0.26 -15.91
N PHE A 158 -4.09 0.64 -16.52
CA PHE A 158 -3.98 0.97 -17.93
C PHE A 158 -2.93 0.09 -18.59
N ALA A 159 -3.15 -0.23 -19.85
CA ALA A 159 -2.18 -0.90 -20.69
C ALA A 159 -2.10 -0.21 -22.05
N GLU A 160 -0.89 0.06 -22.51
CA GLU A 160 -0.59 0.75 -23.75
C GLU A 160 0.38 -0.07 -24.59
N PHE A 161 -0.02 -0.38 -25.82
CA PHE A 161 0.84 -1.01 -26.82
C PHE A 161 1.51 0.11 -27.61
N VAL A 162 2.67 0.56 -27.12
CA VAL A 162 3.40 1.72 -27.65
C VAL A 162 3.77 1.48 -29.11
N GLY A 163 3.55 2.50 -29.94
CA GLY A 163 3.74 2.48 -31.39
C GLY A 163 2.52 1.97 -32.17
N LEU A 164 1.62 1.21 -31.54
CA LEU A 164 0.36 0.81 -32.16
C LEU A 164 -0.73 1.88 -31.99
N THR A 165 -1.59 2.00 -33.00
CA THR A 165 -2.76 2.87 -32.99
C THR A 165 -4.05 2.09 -33.19
N LYS A 166 -5.15 2.65 -32.71
CA LYS A 166 -6.52 2.20 -32.98
C LYS A 166 -6.95 2.59 -34.39
N ALA A 167 -8.09 2.07 -34.83
CA ALA A 167 -8.68 2.41 -36.12
C ALA A 167 -9.03 3.90 -36.27
N ASP A 168 -9.25 4.60 -35.16
CA ASP A 168 -9.50 6.04 -35.11
C ASP A 168 -8.22 6.90 -35.09
N GLY A 169 -7.04 6.26 -35.16
CA GLY A 169 -5.73 6.92 -35.14
C GLY A 169 -5.23 7.29 -33.75
N SER A 170 -6.01 7.09 -32.69
CA SER A 170 -5.54 7.30 -31.32
C SER A 170 -4.57 6.19 -30.88
N PRO A 171 -3.73 6.42 -29.85
CA PRO A 171 -2.83 5.38 -29.32
C PRO A 171 -3.59 4.11 -28.91
N GLN A 172 -2.96 2.95 -29.09
CA GLN A 172 -3.50 1.65 -28.65
C GLN A 172 -3.35 1.50 -27.13
N ARG A 173 -4.15 2.29 -26.41
CA ARG A 173 -4.23 2.32 -24.95
C ARG A 173 -5.63 1.98 -24.47
N THR A 174 -5.71 1.19 -23.41
CA THR A 174 -6.96 0.79 -22.76
C THR A 174 -6.82 0.85 -21.24
N GLY A 175 -7.96 0.86 -20.55
CA GLY A 175 -8.08 1.24 -19.14
C GLY A 175 -8.74 2.60 -18.98
#